data_AF-A0AAE1QGN9-F1
#
_entry.id   AF-A0AAE1QGN9-F1
#
_cell.length_a   1.000
_cell.length_b   1.000
_cell.length_c   1.000
_cell.angle_alpha   90.00
_cell.angle_beta   90.00
_cell.angle_gamma   90.00
#
_symmetry.space_group_name_H-M   'P 1'
#
loop_
_entity.id
_entity.type
_entity.pdbx_description
1 polymer ?
#
loop_
_entity_poly.entity_id
_entity_poly.type
_entity_poly.pdbx_seq_one_letter_code
_entity_poly.pdbx_strand_id
1 'polypeptide(L)'
;MTANCDCKAGLGGTCSHVGAVLFYVDAAVRAREQKTVTQDKAYWLLPKACKKVEYKPISEIDFTSSANRKRKFDAQLCDPTAQSSDTVVKRQSCDSVKPPTEAEKTKFLEDLYDHGSRAVILSVTKPFNKAFIPKAVSMASQLPEPLSVLRKDDSLMKDRSELKKNTESVCIVITEDQSRQDYLFLYEKCLCNKSGNSFSVTDKQGLLS
;
A
#
# COMPACT_ATOMS: atom_id res chain seq x y z
N MET A 1 -11.41 35.86 0.34
CA MET A 1 -10.43 35.04 -0.40
C MET A 1 -11.09 33.71 -0.71
N THR A 2 -11.44 33.46 -1.97
CA THR A 2 -11.99 32.18 -2.42
C THR A 2 -10.81 31.34 -2.89
N ALA A 3 -10.32 30.46 -2.01
CA ALA A 3 -9.26 29.52 -2.36
C ALA A 3 -9.93 28.23 -2.83
N ASN A 4 -9.92 28.00 -4.14
CA ASN A 4 -10.51 26.82 -4.74
C ASN A 4 -9.36 25.89 -5.13
N CYS A 5 -9.36 24.65 -4.63
CA CYS A 5 -8.48 23.61 -5.16
C CYS A 5 -9.13 23.00 -6.42
N ASP A 6 -8.34 22.49 -7.35
CA ASP A 6 -8.85 21.59 -8.42
C ASP A 6 -9.01 20.14 -7.95
N CYS A 7 -8.71 19.89 -6.67
CA CYS A 7 -8.67 18.55 -6.11
C CYS A 7 -10.05 17.90 -6.15
N LYS A 8 -10.14 16.57 -6.36
CA LYS A 8 -11.38 15.81 -6.63
C LYS A 8 -12.57 16.03 -5.67
N ALA A 9 -12.38 16.69 -4.53
CA ALA A 9 -13.44 17.11 -3.61
C ALA A 9 -14.07 18.49 -3.95
N GLY A 10 -13.59 19.17 -4.99
CA GLY A 10 -13.73 20.61 -5.23
C GLY A 10 -15.00 21.11 -5.92
N LEU A 11 -16.15 20.47 -5.72
CA LEU A 11 -17.44 21.02 -6.19
C LEU A 11 -18.48 21.26 -5.09
N GLY A 12 -18.20 20.89 -3.83
CA GLY A 12 -19.17 21.04 -2.73
C GLY A 12 -18.62 21.46 -1.36
N GLY A 13 -17.29 21.63 -1.20
CA GLY A 13 -16.70 22.05 0.07
C GLY A 13 -15.25 22.50 -0.04
N THR A 14 -14.75 23.23 0.95
CA THR A 14 -13.33 23.55 1.07
C THR A 14 -12.56 22.26 1.36
N CYS A 15 -11.63 21.88 0.49
CA CYS A 15 -10.80 20.71 0.73
C CYS A 15 -9.83 20.94 1.90
N SER A 16 -9.27 19.84 2.42
CA SER A 16 -8.20 19.90 3.42
C SER A 16 -6.97 20.68 2.95
N HIS A 17 -6.68 20.76 1.64
CA HIS A 17 -5.58 21.57 1.11
C HIS A 17 -5.80 23.07 1.34
N VAL A 18 -7.02 23.57 1.13
CA VAL A 18 -7.36 24.97 1.38
C VAL A 18 -7.25 25.27 2.87
N GLY A 19 -7.74 24.37 3.73
CA GLY A 19 -7.59 24.48 5.18
C GLY A 19 -6.13 24.49 5.62
N ALA A 20 -5.28 23.63 5.05
CA ALA A 20 -3.85 23.58 5.34
C ALA A 20 -3.12 24.86 4.91
N VAL A 21 -3.47 25.43 3.75
CA VAL A 21 -2.89 26.69 3.26
C VAL A 21 -3.30 27.86 4.16
N LEU A 22 -4.58 27.97 4.54
CA LEU A 22 -5.05 29.03 5.44
C LEU A 22 -4.38 28.91 6.83
N PHE A 23 -4.25 27.69 7.35
CA PHE A 23 -3.56 27.45 8.61
C PHE A 23 -2.07 27.81 8.54
N TYR A 24 -1.40 27.51 7.43
CA TYR A 24 -0.01 27.92 7.20
C TYR A 24 0.14 29.45 7.17
N VAL A 25 -0.77 30.16 6.51
CA VAL A 25 -0.75 31.64 6.46
C VAL A 25 -0.97 32.23 7.84
N ASP A 26 -1.95 31.75 8.61
CA ASP A 26 -2.19 32.20 9.99
C ASP A 26 -0.96 31.96 10.89
N ALA A 27 -0.38 30.76 10.84
CA ALA A 27 0.84 30.44 11.58
C ALA A 27 2.03 31.33 11.13
N ALA A 28 2.15 31.63 9.83
CA ALA A 28 3.18 32.50 9.30
C ALA A 28 3.00 33.97 9.70
N VAL A 29 1.77 34.47 9.78
CA VAL A 29 1.48 35.82 10.25
C VAL A 29 1.81 35.93 11.73
N ARG A 30 1.34 34.98 12.56
CA ARG A 30 1.67 34.93 13.99
C ARG A 30 3.18 34.86 14.24
N ALA A 31 3.91 34.05 13.48
CA ALA A 31 5.37 33.97 13.57
C ALA A 31 6.08 35.26 13.09
N ARG A 32 5.47 36.03 12.17
CA ARG A 32 6.01 37.32 11.70
C ARG A 32 5.74 38.48 12.66
N GLU A 33 4.61 38.45 13.37
CA GLU A 33 4.19 39.48 14.34
C GLU A 33 4.89 39.32 15.70
N GLN A 34 5.46 38.14 15.97
CA GLN A 34 6.42 37.91 17.05
C GLN A 34 7.68 38.77 16.81
N LYS A 35 7.76 39.90 17.52
CA LYS A 35 8.81 40.90 17.37
C LYS A 35 10.07 40.44 18.09
N THR A 36 11.16 40.27 17.35
CA THR A 36 12.47 39.88 17.91
C THR A 36 13.13 41.08 18.60
N VAL A 37 14.18 40.84 19.38
CA VAL A 37 14.92 41.87 20.14
C VAL A 37 15.47 43.00 19.25
N THR A 38 15.64 42.76 17.94
CA THR A 38 16.11 43.77 16.96
C THR A 38 14.96 44.52 16.26
N GLN A 39 13.71 44.26 16.63
CA GLN A 39 12.51 44.76 15.95
C GLN A 39 12.35 44.34 14.48
N ASP A 40 13.20 43.44 13.99
CA ASP A 40 13.09 42.83 12.67
C ASP A 40 12.22 41.56 12.68
N LYS A 41 11.60 41.28 11.53
CA LYS A 41 10.74 40.11 11.33
C LYS A 41 11.54 38.82 11.48
N ALA A 42 11.06 37.90 12.32
CA ALA A 42 11.68 36.60 12.58
C ALA A 42 11.51 35.63 11.39
N TYR A 43 12.23 35.86 10.29
CA TYR A 43 12.14 35.02 9.08
C TYR A 43 12.61 33.57 9.30
N TRP A 44 13.28 33.29 10.42
CA TRP A 44 13.78 31.97 10.80
C TRP A 44 12.77 31.10 11.57
N LEU A 45 11.64 31.64 12.04
CA LEU A 45 10.67 30.87 12.85
C LEU A 45 9.79 29.93 12.03
N LEU A 46 9.71 30.11 10.72
CA LEU A 46 8.90 29.25 9.86
C LEU A 46 9.70 27.99 9.46
N PRO A 47 9.21 26.77 9.74
CA PRO A 47 9.83 25.56 9.25
C PRO A 47 9.90 25.64 7.72
N LYS A 48 11.11 25.51 7.16
CA LYS A 48 11.29 25.46 5.71
C LYS A 48 10.47 24.28 5.18
N ALA A 49 9.60 24.54 4.21
CA ALA A 49 8.82 23.48 3.58
C ALA A 49 9.77 22.39 3.06
N CYS A 50 9.71 21.19 3.66
CA CYS A 50 10.53 20.06 3.23
C CYS A 50 10.07 19.62 1.83
N LYS A 51 10.80 20.04 0.80
CA LYS A 51 10.54 19.61 -0.59
C LYS A 51 10.96 18.16 -0.85
N LYS A 52 11.73 17.55 0.06
CA LYS A 52 12.26 16.19 -0.04
C LYS A 52 12.11 15.50 1.30
N VAL A 53 11.29 14.45 1.35
CA VAL A 53 11.16 13.58 2.52
C VAL A 53 12.21 12.48 2.38
N GLU A 54 13.04 12.32 3.40
CA GLU A 54 14.01 11.22 3.46
C GLU A 54 13.27 9.92 3.77
N TYR A 55 13.49 8.88 2.96
CA TYR A 55 12.93 7.56 3.22
C TYR A 55 13.72 6.91 4.36
N LYS A 56 13.04 6.66 5.49
CA LYS A 56 13.62 6.00 6.66
C LYS A 56 12.90 4.67 6.95
N PRO A 57 13.59 3.69 7.55
CA PRO A 57 12.95 2.48 8.08
C PRO A 57 11.79 2.84 9.00
N ILE A 58 10.73 2.02 9.01
CA ILE A 58 9.52 2.29 9.79
C ILE A 58 9.78 2.47 11.29
N SER A 59 10.82 1.81 11.81
CA SER A 59 11.30 1.93 13.20
C SER A 59 11.78 3.34 13.54
N GLU A 60 12.34 4.06 12.56
CA GLU A 60 12.96 5.38 12.70
C GLU A 60 12.01 6.53 12.35
N ILE A 61 10.80 6.22 11.86
CA ILE A 61 9.82 7.25 11.54
C ILE A 61 9.19 7.79 12.83
N ASP A 62 9.17 9.11 12.95
CA ASP A 62 8.45 9.79 14.02
C ASP A 62 6.96 9.94 13.67
N PHE A 63 6.13 9.10 14.29
CA PHE A 63 4.67 9.14 14.18
C PHE A 63 3.99 10.07 15.20
N THR A 64 4.70 11.06 15.76
CA THR A 64 4.08 12.07 16.61
C THR A 64 2.86 12.70 15.92
N SER A 65 1.72 12.71 16.63
CA SER A 65 0.48 13.26 16.08
C SER A 65 0.66 14.74 15.68
N SER A 66 -0.05 15.17 14.64
CA SER A 66 -0.02 16.55 14.16
C SER A 66 -0.34 17.57 15.28
N ALA A 67 -1.26 17.22 16.18
CA ALA A 67 -1.60 18.02 17.34
C ALA A 67 -0.42 18.22 18.32
N ASN A 68 0.35 17.15 18.59
CA ASN A 68 1.54 17.25 19.43
C ASN A 68 2.68 18.01 18.74
N ARG A 69 2.85 17.83 17.42
CA ARG A 69 3.82 18.60 16.63
C ARG A 69 3.51 20.10 16.66
N LYS A 70 2.23 20.47 16.53
CA LYS A 70 1.77 21.86 16.66
C LYS A 70 2.04 22.41 18.06
N ARG A 71 1.69 21.68 19.13
CA ARG A 71 1.95 22.11 20.52
C ARG A 71 3.43 22.35 20.77
N LYS A 72 4.32 21.46 20.29
CA LYS A 72 5.77 21.64 20.40
C LYS A 72 6.24 22.90 19.67
N PHE A 73 5.73 23.12 18.46
CA PHE A 73 6.05 24.32 17.68
C PHE A 73 5.56 25.60 18.37
N ASP A 74 4.30 25.63 18.82
CA ASP A 74 3.72 26.78 19.52
C ASP A 74 4.46 27.09 20.83
N ALA A 75 4.93 26.06 21.56
CA ALA A 75 5.75 26.24 22.77
C ALA A 75 7.12 26.87 22.46
N GLN A 76 7.77 26.45 21.37
CA GLN A 76 9.04 27.02 20.90
C GLN A 76 8.91 28.49 20.45
N LEU A 77 7.72 28.91 20.01
CA LEU A 77 7.45 30.31 19.66
C LEU A 77 7.30 31.22 20.89
N CYS A 78 6.80 30.70 22.01
CA CYS A 78 6.57 31.49 23.23
C CYS A 78 7.82 31.61 24.12
N ASP A 79 8.72 30.62 24.10
CA ASP A 79 9.98 30.63 24.84
C ASP A 79 11.08 29.91 24.04
N PRO A 80 12.05 30.62 23.44
CA PRO A 80 13.15 30.04 22.67
C PRO A 80 14.13 29.21 23.53
N THR A 81 14.14 29.42 24.85
CA THR A 81 14.96 28.68 25.82
C THR A 81 14.23 27.50 26.45
N ALA A 82 12.93 27.38 26.24
CA ALA A 82 12.22 26.13 26.45
C ALA A 82 12.71 25.14 25.38
N GLN A 83 13.84 24.50 25.66
CA GLN A 83 14.06 23.13 25.22
C GLN A 83 12.81 22.39 25.68
N SER A 84 11.85 22.26 24.76
CA SER A 84 10.74 21.35 24.92
C SER A 84 11.42 20.07 25.32
N SER A 85 11.28 19.71 26.59
CA SER A 85 11.75 18.42 27.06
C SER A 85 11.14 17.48 26.04
N ASP A 86 12.00 16.83 25.28
CA ASP A 86 11.62 15.58 24.71
C ASP A 86 11.40 14.70 25.94
N THR A 87 10.24 14.85 26.58
CA THR A 87 9.34 13.73 26.68
C THR A 87 9.15 13.25 25.25
N VAL A 88 10.20 12.58 24.74
CA VAL A 88 10.07 11.25 24.20
C VAL A 88 8.99 10.67 25.09
N VAL A 89 7.75 10.69 24.59
CA VAL A 89 6.78 9.71 25.03
C VAL A 89 7.57 8.46 24.79
N LYS A 90 8.19 7.94 25.87
CA LYS A 90 9.00 6.75 25.84
C LYS A 90 7.98 5.76 25.32
N ARG A 91 8.01 5.52 24.00
CA ARG A 91 7.16 4.52 23.37
C ARG A 91 7.42 3.35 24.28
N GLN A 92 6.39 2.98 25.05
CA GLN A 92 6.55 2.01 26.12
C GLN A 92 7.15 0.83 25.41
N SER A 93 8.47 0.66 25.57
CA SER A 93 9.17 -0.07 24.56
C SER A 93 8.70 -1.47 24.83
N CYS A 94 8.08 -2.05 23.82
CA CYS A 94 7.83 -3.47 23.80
C CYS A 94 9.17 -4.21 23.63
N ASP A 95 10.24 -3.72 24.27
CA ASP A 95 11.56 -4.36 24.37
C ASP A 95 11.47 -5.63 25.23
N SER A 96 10.38 -5.77 26.01
CA SER A 96 10.13 -6.96 26.83
C SER A 96 9.34 -8.06 26.12
N VAL A 97 8.95 -7.89 24.86
CA VAL A 97 8.24 -8.95 24.13
C VAL A 97 9.26 -9.68 23.26
N LYS A 98 9.57 -10.92 23.66
CA LYS A 98 10.39 -11.79 22.82
C LYS A 98 9.70 -11.96 21.46
N PRO A 99 10.42 -11.90 20.34
CA PRO A 99 9.82 -12.14 19.04
C PRO A 99 9.18 -13.53 19.04
N PRO A 100 7.97 -13.69 18.45
CA PRO A 100 7.30 -14.97 18.40
C PRO A 100 8.17 -16.01 17.71
N THR A 101 8.21 -17.21 18.30
CA THR A 101 8.88 -18.36 17.72
C THR A 101 8.14 -18.80 16.45
N GLU A 102 8.82 -19.40 15.49
CA GLU A 102 8.16 -19.91 14.26
C GLU A 102 7.00 -20.86 14.56
N ALA A 103 7.15 -21.70 15.60
CA ALA A 103 6.09 -22.60 16.07
C ALA A 103 4.82 -21.85 16.56
N GLU A 104 5.00 -20.69 17.21
CA GLU A 104 3.89 -19.87 17.68
C GLU A 104 3.18 -19.18 16.52
N LYS A 105 3.94 -18.77 15.49
CA LYS A 105 3.38 -18.20 14.26
C LYS A 105 2.58 -19.25 13.48
N THR A 106 3.10 -20.47 13.33
CA THR A 106 2.36 -21.55 12.65
C THR A 106 1.08 -21.89 13.40
N LYS A 107 1.12 -22.02 14.73
CA LYS A 107 -0.07 -22.29 15.54
C LYS A 107 -1.13 -21.19 15.38
N PHE A 108 -0.73 -19.92 15.41
CA PHE A 108 -1.65 -18.80 15.17
C PHE A 108 -2.30 -18.85 13.77
N LEU A 109 -1.55 -19.23 12.74
CA LEU A 109 -2.08 -19.36 11.39
C LEU A 109 -3.02 -20.57 11.24
N GLU A 110 -2.76 -21.67 11.95
CA GLU A 110 -3.65 -22.83 12.05
C GLU A 110 -4.97 -22.43 12.72
N ASP A 111 -4.91 -21.76 13.88
CA ASP A 111 -6.10 -21.26 14.58
C ASP A 111 -6.93 -20.33 13.66
N LEU A 112 -6.28 -19.43 12.91
CA LEU A 112 -6.95 -18.55 11.94
C LEU A 112 -7.62 -19.31 10.78
N TYR A 113 -7.00 -20.39 10.32
CA TYR A 113 -7.50 -21.23 9.25
C TYR A 113 -8.73 -22.02 9.71
N ASP A 114 -8.67 -22.61 10.91
CA ASP A 114 -9.75 -23.38 11.52
C ASP A 114 -10.98 -22.53 11.83
N HIS A 115 -10.79 -21.25 12.16
CA HIS A 115 -11.87 -20.28 12.31
C HIS A 115 -12.64 -19.99 11.01
N GLY A 116 -12.18 -20.48 9.85
CA GLY A 116 -12.87 -20.30 8.57
C GLY A 116 -12.81 -18.87 8.01
N SER A 117 -12.05 -17.99 8.64
CA SER A 117 -11.87 -16.61 8.18
C SER A 117 -10.96 -16.60 6.94
N ARG A 118 -11.42 -16.00 5.83
CA ARG A 118 -10.61 -15.85 4.60
C ARG A 118 -9.59 -14.71 4.75
N ALA A 119 -8.74 -14.78 5.77
CA ALA A 119 -7.74 -13.77 6.05
C ALA A 119 -6.72 -13.71 4.89
N VAL A 120 -6.38 -12.49 4.45
CA VAL A 120 -5.44 -12.26 3.34
C VAL A 120 -4.05 -12.84 3.65
N ILE A 121 -3.65 -12.87 4.91
CA ILE A 121 -2.36 -13.47 5.31
C ILE A 121 -2.29 -14.97 4.99
N LEU A 122 -3.43 -15.68 4.99
CA LEU A 122 -3.48 -17.11 4.63
C LEU A 122 -3.32 -17.32 3.13
N SER A 123 -3.64 -16.33 2.28
CA SER A 123 -3.50 -16.48 0.82
C SER A 123 -2.04 -16.45 0.35
N VAL A 124 -1.13 -15.91 1.16
CA VAL A 124 0.30 -15.80 0.84
C VAL A 124 1.15 -16.82 1.59
N THR A 125 0.65 -17.40 2.68
CA THR A 125 1.41 -18.31 3.53
C THR A 125 1.21 -19.78 3.13
N LYS A 126 2.29 -20.49 2.79
CA LYS A 126 2.27 -21.94 2.57
C LYS A 126 2.11 -22.63 3.94
N PRO A 127 1.28 -23.69 4.11
CA PRO A 127 0.46 -24.39 3.12
C PRO A 127 -1.00 -23.90 2.99
N PHE A 128 -1.43 -22.91 3.78
CA PHE A 128 -2.83 -22.45 3.87
C PHE A 128 -3.36 -21.78 2.61
N ASN A 129 -2.45 -21.27 1.77
CA ASN A 129 -2.76 -20.59 0.53
C ASN A 129 -3.53 -21.42 -0.51
N LYS A 130 -3.55 -22.76 -0.37
CA LYS A 130 -4.26 -23.67 -1.28
C LYS A 130 -5.76 -23.34 -1.40
N ALA A 131 -6.39 -22.89 -0.31
CA ALA A 131 -7.80 -22.49 -0.30
C ALA A 131 -8.08 -21.19 -1.09
N PHE A 132 -7.03 -20.44 -1.45
CA PHE A 132 -7.12 -19.15 -2.15
C PHE A 132 -6.71 -19.25 -3.62
N ILE A 133 -6.44 -20.45 -4.12
CA ILE A 133 -6.13 -20.67 -5.53
C ILE A 133 -7.37 -20.34 -6.36
N PRO A 134 -7.29 -19.41 -7.33
CA PRO A 134 -8.42 -19.09 -8.19
C PRO A 134 -8.94 -20.32 -8.93
N LYS A 135 -10.26 -20.43 -9.10
CA LYS A 135 -10.89 -21.54 -9.86
C LYS A 135 -10.31 -21.70 -11.27
N ALA A 136 -9.89 -20.60 -11.88
CA ALA A 136 -9.20 -20.59 -13.18
C ALA A 136 -7.93 -21.46 -13.17
N VAL A 137 -7.17 -21.44 -12.07
CA VAL A 137 -5.96 -22.28 -11.91
C VAL A 137 -6.34 -23.73 -11.59
N SER A 138 -7.49 -23.99 -10.96
CA SER A 138 -7.99 -25.36 -10.74
C SER A 138 -8.53 -26.03 -12.02
N MET A 139 -8.88 -25.25 -13.05
CA MET A 139 -9.23 -25.71 -14.39
C MET A 139 -7.98 -25.83 -15.28
N ALA A 140 -6.85 -26.29 -14.72
CA ALA A 140 -5.54 -26.31 -15.38
C ALA A 140 -5.48 -27.12 -16.69
N SER A 141 -6.45 -28.01 -16.94
CA SER A 141 -6.55 -28.72 -18.23
C SER A 141 -7.04 -27.82 -19.37
N GLN A 142 -7.67 -26.70 -19.06
CA GLN A 142 -8.32 -25.80 -20.02
C GLN A 142 -7.54 -24.49 -20.24
N LEU A 143 -6.69 -24.11 -19.29
CA LEU A 143 -5.89 -22.89 -19.37
C LEU A 143 -4.40 -23.23 -19.45
N PRO A 144 -3.60 -22.46 -20.18
CA PRO A 144 -2.16 -22.67 -20.19
C PRO A 144 -1.60 -22.47 -18.78
N GLU A 145 -0.57 -23.24 -18.43
CA GLU A 145 0.02 -23.17 -17.08
C GLU A 145 0.50 -21.74 -16.77
N PRO A 146 0.18 -21.20 -15.58
CA PRO A 146 0.61 -19.86 -15.23
C PRO A 146 2.13 -19.82 -15.06
N LEU A 147 2.76 -18.74 -15.51
CA LEU A 147 4.22 -18.54 -15.43
C LEU A 147 4.77 -18.62 -13.99
N SER A 148 3.91 -18.48 -12.98
CA SER A 148 4.29 -18.70 -11.57
C SER A 148 4.80 -20.12 -11.31
N VAL A 149 4.39 -21.12 -12.09
CA VAL A 149 4.89 -22.52 -11.96
C VAL A 149 6.36 -22.63 -12.34
N LEU A 150 6.83 -21.80 -13.26
CA LEU A 150 8.24 -21.75 -13.67
C LEU A 150 9.14 -21.15 -12.58
N ARG A 151 8.56 -20.49 -11.57
CA ARG A 151 9.31 -19.91 -10.45
C ARG A 151 9.66 -21.00 -9.44
N LYS A 152 10.90 -21.48 -9.53
CA LYS A 152 11.51 -22.35 -8.51
C LYS A 152 12.21 -21.49 -7.46
N ASP A 153 11.96 -21.74 -6.18
CA ASP A 153 12.58 -21.00 -5.08
C ASP A 153 14.13 -21.16 -5.12
N ASP A 154 14.62 -22.32 -5.58
CA ASP A 154 16.05 -22.60 -5.81
C ASP A 154 16.70 -21.71 -6.86
N SER A 155 15.92 -21.13 -7.79
CA SER A 155 16.43 -20.24 -8.82
C SER A 155 16.81 -18.86 -8.27
N LEU A 156 16.38 -18.50 -7.07
CA LEU A 156 16.71 -17.21 -6.43
C LEU A 156 18.19 -17.13 -6.02
N MET A 157 18.85 -18.28 -5.88
CA MET A 157 20.25 -18.39 -5.45
C MET A 157 21.23 -18.67 -6.59
N LYS A 158 20.75 -18.81 -7.83
CA LYS A 158 21.57 -19.14 -9.00
C LYS A 158 22.14 -17.90 -9.66
N ASP A 159 23.32 -18.05 -10.28
CA ASP A 159 23.94 -16.97 -11.05
C ASP A 159 23.20 -16.69 -12.37
N ARG A 160 23.33 -15.47 -12.88
CA ARG A 160 22.72 -15.02 -14.14
C ARG A 160 23.03 -15.97 -15.31
N SER A 161 24.24 -16.50 -15.36
CA SER A 161 24.71 -17.38 -16.43
C SER A 161 23.96 -18.72 -16.44
N GLU A 162 23.65 -19.25 -15.26
CA GLU A 162 22.89 -20.50 -15.08
C GLU A 162 21.40 -20.29 -15.34
N LEU A 163 20.85 -19.15 -14.90
CA LEU A 163 19.46 -18.78 -15.17
C LEU A 163 19.18 -18.72 -16.67
N LYS A 164 20.11 -18.18 -17.46
CA LYS A 164 19.96 -18.10 -18.92
C LYS A 164 19.85 -19.48 -19.57
N LYS A 165 20.69 -20.43 -19.15
CA LYS A 165 20.62 -21.84 -19.61
C LYS A 165 19.30 -22.50 -19.22
N ASN A 166 18.78 -22.20 -18.02
CA ASN A 166 17.49 -22.72 -17.59
C ASN A 166 16.36 -22.14 -18.45
N THR A 167 16.42 -20.87 -18.84
CA THR A 167 15.40 -20.27 -19.74
C THR A 167 15.45 -20.88 -21.14
N GLU A 168 16.64 -21.18 -21.66
CA GLU A 168 16.80 -21.80 -23.00
C GLU A 168 16.20 -23.22 -23.09
N SER A 169 16.07 -23.91 -21.96
CA SER A 169 15.43 -25.24 -21.89
C SER A 169 13.91 -25.19 -21.63
N VAL A 170 13.35 -24.01 -21.35
CA VAL A 170 11.91 -23.85 -21.13
C VAL A 170 11.23 -23.61 -22.47
N CYS A 171 10.41 -24.59 -22.90
CA CYS A 171 9.53 -24.45 -24.06
C CYS A 171 8.08 -24.34 -23.57
N ILE A 172 7.45 -23.18 -23.82
CA ILE A 172 6.04 -22.95 -23.50
C ILE A 172 5.23 -23.15 -24.78
N VAL A 173 4.52 -24.27 -24.86
CA VAL A 173 3.63 -24.56 -25.99
C VAL A 173 2.20 -24.30 -25.54
N ILE A 174 1.54 -23.34 -26.20
CA ILE A 174 0.13 -23.04 -25.98
C ILE A 174 -0.67 -23.73 -27.08
N THR A 175 -1.63 -24.59 -26.72
CA THR A 175 -2.49 -25.26 -27.70
C THR A 175 -3.61 -24.33 -28.18
N GLU A 176 -4.17 -24.61 -29.36
CA GLU A 176 -5.27 -23.81 -29.92
C GLU A 176 -6.53 -23.85 -29.03
N ASP A 177 -6.79 -24.98 -28.36
CA ASP A 177 -7.92 -25.11 -27.44
C ASP A 177 -7.72 -24.25 -26.18
N GLN A 178 -6.50 -24.21 -25.64
CA GLN A 178 -6.14 -23.36 -24.50
C GLN A 178 -6.27 -21.86 -24.84
N SER A 179 -5.87 -21.46 -26.05
CA SER A 179 -5.98 -20.06 -26.48
C SER A 179 -7.44 -19.63 -26.70
N ARG A 180 -8.29 -20.52 -27.24
CA ARG A 180 -9.74 -20.30 -27.38
C ARG A 180 -10.43 -20.15 -26.02
N GLN A 181 -10.05 -20.97 -25.05
CA GLN A 181 -10.63 -20.93 -23.70
C GLN A 181 -10.20 -19.70 -22.90
N ASP A 182 -8.94 -19.25 -23.03
CA ASP A 182 -8.47 -18.00 -22.42
C ASP A 182 -9.23 -16.78 -22.98
N TYR A 183 -9.48 -16.75 -24.29
CA TYR A 183 -10.28 -15.69 -24.92
C TYR A 183 -11.71 -15.63 -24.38
N LEU A 184 -12.38 -16.78 -24.25
CA LEU A 184 -13.74 -16.87 -23.69
C LEU A 184 -13.79 -16.44 -22.22
N PHE A 185 -12.81 -16.85 -21.41
CA PHE A 185 -12.71 -16.46 -20.00
C PHE A 185 -12.49 -14.95 -19.83
N LEU A 186 -11.64 -14.33 -20.66
CA LEU A 186 -11.43 -12.89 -20.68
C LEU A 186 -12.69 -12.14 -21.11
N TYR A 187 -13.44 -12.67 -22.09
CA TYR A 187 -14.68 -12.07 -22.56
C TYR A 187 -15.78 -12.11 -21.50
N GLU A 188 -16.00 -13.25 -20.84
CA GLU A 188 -16.97 -13.38 -19.73
C GLU A 188 -16.63 -12.47 -18.55
N LYS A 189 -15.34 -12.34 -18.19
CA LYS A 189 -14.92 -11.39 -17.14
C LYS A 189 -15.12 -9.94 -17.53
N CYS A 190 -14.86 -9.58 -18.79
CA CYS A 190 -15.13 -8.25 -19.31
C CYS A 190 -16.63 -7.92 -19.29
N LEU A 191 -17.49 -8.91 -19.51
CA LEU A 191 -18.95 -8.75 -19.43
C LEU A 191 -19.43 -8.63 -17.97
N CYS A 192 -18.95 -9.49 -17.06
CA CYS A 192 -19.29 -9.41 -15.63
C CYS A 192 -18.86 -8.09 -14.96
N ASN A 193 -17.79 -7.46 -15.43
CA ASN A 193 -17.36 -6.16 -14.91
C ASN A 193 -18.17 -4.98 -15.50
N LYS A 194 -19.01 -5.23 -16.52
CA LYS A 194 -19.87 -4.24 -17.17
C LYS A 194 -21.36 -4.42 -16.84
N SER A 195 -21.80 -5.59 -16.41
CA SER A 195 -23.21 -5.85 -16.14
C SER A 195 -23.42 -6.44 -14.74
N GLY A 196 -23.88 -5.61 -13.81
CA GLY A 196 -24.80 -6.05 -12.76
C GLY A 196 -26.17 -6.45 -13.34
N ASN A 197 -26.18 -7.30 -14.36
CA ASN A 197 -27.40 -7.81 -14.97
C ASN A 197 -27.12 -9.18 -15.59
N SER A 198 -27.89 -10.17 -15.13
CA SER A 198 -27.91 -11.54 -15.62
C SER A 198 -28.30 -11.60 -17.09
N PHE A 199 -27.47 -12.21 -17.93
CA PHE A 199 -27.88 -12.61 -19.27
C PHE A 199 -27.42 -14.05 -19.53
N SER A 200 -28.39 -14.94 -19.71
CA SER A 200 -28.19 -16.35 -20.05
C SER A 200 -27.82 -16.48 -21.53
N VAL A 201 -26.63 -17.03 -21.81
CA VAL A 201 -26.19 -17.35 -23.17
C VAL A 201 -26.77 -18.71 -23.54
N THR A 202 -27.90 -18.69 -24.24
CA THR A 202 -28.29 -19.73 -25.19
C THR A 202 -28.25 -19.13 -26.58
N ASP A 203 -27.87 -19.97 -27.54
CA ASP A 203 -27.79 -19.76 -28.98
C ASP A 203 -26.55 -19.04 -29.54
N LYS A 204 -25.68 -19.87 -30.13
CA LYS A 204 -25.31 -19.80 -31.55
C LYS A 204 -24.53 -21.06 -31.92
N GLN A 205 -25.25 -22.15 -32.16
CA GLN A 205 -24.80 -23.15 -33.13
C GLN A 205 -25.32 -22.73 -34.51
N GLY A 206 -24.44 -22.72 -35.50
CA GLY A 206 -24.81 -22.53 -36.90
C GLY A 206 -24.08 -21.37 -37.53
N LEU A 207 -22.91 -21.66 -38.12
CA LEU A 207 -22.56 -21.26 -39.48
C LEU A 207 -21.17 -21.82 -39.79
N LEU A 208 -21.13 -23.04 -40.33
CA LEU A 208 -20.07 -23.56 -41.19
C LEU A 208 -20.70 -24.72 -41.97
N SER A 209 -21.25 -24.38 -43.13
CA SER A 209 -21.46 -25.25 -44.29
C SER A 209 -21.03 -24.47 -45.51
#